data_AF-A0A2Z6NEA7-F1
#
_entry.id   AF-A0A2Z6NEA7-F1
#
_cell.length_a   1.000
_cell.length_b   1.000
_cell.length_c   1.000
_cell.angle_alpha   90.00
_cell.angle_beta   90.00
_cell.angle_gamma   90.00
#
_symmetry.space_group_name_H-M   'P 1'
#
loop_
_entity.id
_entity.type
_entity.pdbx_description
1 polymer ?
#
loop_
_entity_poly.entity_id
_entity_poly.type
_entity_poly.pdbx_seq_one_letter_code
_entity_poly.pdbx_strand_id
1 'polypeptide(L)'
;EIWLDKRTGGVCMAISSKALRITGIDDRRYWNHISTEESRFHTVAYLHQIWWLEVEGDIDFQFPQGTYSVFFRLHLGRSSKKLGRRVCKTEHIHGWDIKPAKFQLTTSDGQRAVSHTHLDSPGHWILYH
;
A
#
# COMPACT_ATOMS: atom_id res chain seq x y z
N GLU A 1 10.11 -4.37 7.29
CA GLU A 1 10.34 -5.79 7.63
C GLU A 1 11.06 -6.48 6.49
N ILE A 2 12.04 -7.31 6.81
CA ILE A 2 12.81 -8.12 5.85
C ILE A 2 12.61 -9.59 6.22
N TRP A 3 12.45 -10.45 5.22
CA TRP A 3 12.35 -11.89 5.40
C TRP A 3 12.91 -12.62 4.18
N LEU A 4 13.07 -13.93 4.29
CA LEU A 4 13.42 -14.79 3.16
C LEU A 4 12.16 -15.48 2.63
N ASP A 5 11.98 -15.46 1.32
CA ASP A 5 10.97 -16.27 0.67
C ASP A 5 11.29 -17.75 0.87
N LYS A 6 10.34 -18.50 1.44
CA LYS A 6 10.57 -19.89 1.85
C LYS A 6 10.86 -20.83 0.68
N ARG A 7 10.38 -20.50 -0.53
CA ARG A 7 10.50 -21.37 -1.70
C ARG A 7 11.77 -21.07 -2.49
N THR A 8 12.09 -19.80 -2.67
CA THR A 8 13.21 -19.34 -3.50
C THR A 8 14.46 -19.01 -2.70
N GLY A 9 14.34 -18.81 -1.39
CA GLY A 9 15.43 -18.30 -0.54
C GLY A 9 15.76 -16.82 -0.80
N GLY A 10 15.02 -16.14 -1.68
CA GLY A 10 15.26 -14.75 -2.02
C GLY A 10 14.92 -13.79 -0.88
N VAL A 11 15.66 -12.68 -0.80
CA VAL A 11 15.38 -11.62 0.18
C VAL A 11 14.13 -10.86 -0.25
N CYS A 12 13.23 -10.63 0.70
CA CYS A 12 12.02 -9.86 0.50
C CYS A 12 11.91 -8.74 1.54
N MET A 13 11.33 -7.61 1.12
CA MET A 13 11.10 -6.45 1.97
C MET A 13 9.67 -5.94 1.85
N ALA A 14 9.14 -5.40 2.95
CA ALA A 14 7.90 -4.65 3.00
C ALA A 14 8.09 -3.46 3.93
N ILE A 15 7.56 -2.32 3.51
CA ILE A 15 7.54 -1.08 4.26
C ILE A 15 6.10 -0.77 4.69
N SER A 16 5.94 -0.27 5.90
CA SER A 16 4.62 0.12 6.43
C SER A 16 4.35 1.59 6.13
N SER A 17 3.09 2.01 6.24
CA SER A 17 2.71 3.43 6.17
C SER A 17 3.49 4.32 7.14
N LYS A 18 4.02 3.78 8.25
CA LYS A 18 4.80 4.55 9.24
C LYS A 18 6.18 4.96 8.72
N ALA A 19 6.69 4.31 7.68
CA ALA A 19 7.96 4.63 7.05
C ALA A 19 7.81 5.51 5.80
N LEU A 20 6.57 5.95 5.51
CA LEU A 20 6.24 6.74 4.34
C LEU A 20 5.88 8.17 4.74
N ARG A 21 6.23 9.12 3.88
CA ARG A 21 5.68 10.47 3.91
C ARG A 21 4.32 10.42 3.24
N ILE A 22 3.27 10.68 4.01
CA ILE A 22 1.88 10.62 3.53
C ILE A 22 1.23 11.99 3.75
N THR A 23 0.51 12.45 2.73
CA THR A 23 -0.21 13.74 2.75
C THR A 23 -1.10 13.87 3.99
N GLY A 24 -0.77 14.83 4.86
CA GLY A 24 -1.57 15.19 6.03
C GLY A 24 -1.73 14.07 7.06
N ILE A 25 -0.82 13.10 7.13
CA ILE A 25 -0.95 11.89 7.97
C ILE A 25 -1.24 12.16 9.45
N ASP A 26 -0.81 13.32 9.97
CA ASP A 26 -1.03 13.72 11.36
C ASP A 26 -2.41 14.36 11.61
N ASP A 27 -3.17 14.68 10.55
CA ASP A 27 -4.50 15.26 10.66
C ASP A 27 -5.57 14.19 10.94
N ARG A 28 -5.94 14.10 12.22
CA ARG A 28 -6.93 13.14 12.72
C ARG A 28 -8.35 13.33 12.18
N ARG A 29 -8.62 14.44 11.47
CA ARG A 29 -9.90 14.63 10.76
C ARG A 29 -9.99 13.72 9.54
N TYR A 30 -8.86 13.43 8.91
CA TYR A 30 -8.78 12.64 7.69
C TYR A 30 -8.20 11.25 7.92
N TRP A 31 -7.26 11.11 8.87
CA TRP A 31 -6.53 9.88 9.10
C TRP A 31 -6.78 9.28 10.47
N ASN A 32 -6.82 7.95 10.51
CA ASN A 32 -6.77 7.16 11.73
C ASN A 32 -5.72 6.07 11.61
N HIS A 33 -5.14 5.65 12.72
CA HIS A 33 -4.36 4.42 12.79
C HIS A 33 -5.23 3.30 13.33
N ILE A 34 -5.45 2.26 12.53
CA ILE A 34 -6.32 1.14 12.89
C ILE A 34 -5.53 -0.16 12.97
N SER A 35 -5.97 -1.05 13.85
CA SER A 35 -5.48 -2.43 13.87
C SER A 35 -6.13 -3.24 12.75
N THR A 36 -5.36 -4.13 12.12
CA THR A 36 -5.88 -5.00 11.06
C THR A 36 -5.10 -6.32 11.01
N GLU A 37 -5.81 -7.39 10.65
CA GLU A 37 -5.23 -8.70 10.32
C GLU A 37 -4.97 -8.85 8.81
N GLU A 38 -5.37 -7.86 8.00
CA GLU A 38 -5.22 -7.88 6.54
C GLU A 38 -3.84 -7.43 6.06
N SER A 39 -2.98 -7.05 7.00
CA SER A 39 -1.64 -6.57 6.76
C SER A 39 -0.68 -7.36 7.63
N ARG A 40 0.57 -7.44 7.19
CA ARG A 40 1.63 -7.96 8.04
C ARG A 40 1.98 -7.00 9.17
N PHE A 41 1.69 -5.73 8.97
CA PHE A 41 1.81 -4.71 10.01
C PHE A 41 0.50 -4.66 10.79
N HIS A 42 0.61 -4.82 12.11
CA HIS A 42 -0.55 -4.82 13.00
C HIS A 42 -1.32 -3.49 12.98
N THR A 43 -0.66 -2.38 12.63
CA THR A 43 -1.28 -1.05 12.52
C THR A 43 -1.06 -0.48 11.13
N VAL A 44 -2.14 0.02 10.52
CA VAL A 44 -2.12 0.69 9.21
C VAL A 44 -2.70 2.10 9.33
N ALA A 45 -2.28 2.99 8.43
CA ALA A 45 -2.94 4.28 8.24
C ALA A 45 -4.22 4.08 7.42
N TYR A 46 -5.35 4.55 7.95
CA TYR A 46 -6.66 4.49 7.34
C TYR A 46 -7.15 5.90 7.04
N LEU A 47 -7.43 6.14 5.76
CA LEU A 47 -7.94 7.39 5.24
C LEU A 47 -9.46 7.37 5.20
N HIS A 48 -10.12 8.36 5.78
CA HIS A 48 -11.56 8.54 5.65
C HIS A 48 -11.94 9.19 4.32
N GLN A 49 -11.37 10.36 4.05
CA GLN A 49 -11.66 11.13 2.86
C GLN A 49 -10.57 12.18 2.64
N ILE A 50 -10.19 12.40 1.38
CA ILE A 50 -9.33 13.52 0.96
C ILE A 50 -9.57 13.80 -0.52
N TRP A 51 -9.24 15.00 -0.98
CA TRP A 51 -9.44 15.41 -2.39
C TRP A 51 -8.21 15.12 -3.27
N TRP A 52 -7.04 14.89 -2.67
CA TRP A 52 -5.83 14.40 -3.33
C TRP A 52 -4.95 13.65 -2.32
N LEU A 53 -4.16 12.70 -2.79
CA LEU A 53 -3.27 11.92 -1.94
C LEU A 53 -1.93 11.73 -2.64
N GLU A 54 -0.87 12.11 -1.95
CA GLU A 54 0.51 11.74 -2.30
C GLU A 54 1.13 10.93 -1.16
N VAL A 55 1.81 9.85 -1.55
CA VAL A 55 2.53 8.94 -0.68
C VAL A 55 3.91 8.71 -1.27
N GLU A 56 4.93 9.03 -0.48
CA GLU A 56 6.32 8.95 -0.89
C GLU A 56 7.12 8.15 0.15
N GLY A 57 8.20 7.53 -0.28
CA GLY A 57 9.11 6.86 0.62
C GLY A 57 10.35 6.38 -0.13
N ASP A 58 11.41 6.22 0.64
CA ASP A 58 12.71 5.79 0.14
C ASP A 58 13.08 4.46 0.82
N ILE A 59 13.73 3.59 0.05
CA ILE A 59 14.27 2.33 0.55
C ILE A 59 15.79 2.39 0.37
N ASP A 60 16.50 2.55 1.48
CA ASP A 60 17.94 2.37 1.52
C ASP A 60 18.26 0.95 2.00
N PHE A 61 18.39 0.04 1.03
CA PHE A 61 18.70 -1.36 1.30
C PHE A 61 19.53 -1.98 0.18
N GLN A 62 20.59 -2.67 0.58
CA GLN A 62 21.47 -3.42 -0.32
C GLN A 62 20.83 -4.78 -0.65
N PHE A 63 20.02 -4.81 -1.71
CA PHE A 63 19.47 -6.07 -2.21
C PHE A 63 20.59 -6.94 -2.82
N PRO A 64 20.63 -8.26 -2.54
CA PRO A 64 21.48 -9.18 -3.28
C PRO A 64 21.22 -9.09 -4.78
N GLN A 65 22.23 -9.37 -5.60
CA GLN A 65 22.10 -9.35 -7.05
C GLN A 65 20.96 -10.29 -7.50
N GLY A 66 20.04 -9.77 -8.30
CA GLY A 66 18.91 -10.52 -8.81
C GLY A 66 17.81 -9.63 -9.37
N THR A 67 16.75 -10.25 -9.86
CA THR A 67 15.54 -9.57 -10.32
C THR A 67 14.52 -9.55 -9.21
N TYR A 68 13.97 -8.37 -8.94
CA TYR A 68 12.95 -8.16 -7.91
C TYR A 68 11.66 -7.67 -8.55
N SER A 69 10.55 -8.12 -7.98
CA SER A 69 9.23 -7.56 -8.27
C SER A 69 8.85 -6.57 -7.18
N VAL A 70 8.20 -5.47 -7.56
CA VAL A 70 7.72 -4.47 -6.62
C VAL A 70 6.19 -4.47 -6.59
N PHE A 71 5.64 -4.42 -5.39
CA PHE A 71 4.20 -4.47 -5.18
C PHE A 71 3.70 -3.26 -4.41
N PHE A 72 2.78 -2.51 -4.99
CA PHE A 72 2.01 -1.51 -4.26
C PHE A 72 0.73 -2.15 -3.73
N ARG A 73 0.53 -2.14 -2.42
CA ARG A 73 -0.64 -2.75 -1.78
C ARG A 73 -1.50 -1.68 -1.12
N LEU A 74 -2.75 -1.59 -1.55
CA LEU A 74 -3.76 -0.72 -0.97
C LEU A 74 -4.98 -1.54 -0.57
N HIS A 75 -5.72 -1.04 0.42
CA HIS A 75 -7.02 -1.59 0.77
C HIS A 75 -8.06 -0.49 0.60
N LEU A 76 -8.99 -0.67 -0.33
CA LEU A 76 -10.10 0.26 -0.53
C LEU A 76 -11.30 -0.22 0.29
N GLY A 77 -11.77 0.63 1.20
CA GLY A 77 -12.81 0.28 2.16
C GLY A 77 -12.25 -0.26 3.48
N ARG A 78 -13.16 -0.72 4.35
CA ARG A 78 -12.80 -1.15 5.70
C ARG A 78 -13.05 -2.64 5.89
N SER A 79 -11.98 -3.39 6.20
CA SER A 79 -12.13 -4.80 6.60
C SER A 79 -12.83 -4.90 7.95
N SER A 80 -13.71 -5.89 8.08
CA SER A 80 -14.41 -6.25 9.31
C SER A 80 -14.69 -7.75 9.33
N LYS A 81 -14.92 -8.31 10.51
CA LYS A 81 -15.38 -9.70 10.67
C LYS A 81 -16.84 -9.70 11.08
N LYS A 82 -17.67 -10.46 10.37
CA LYS A 82 -19.08 -10.70 10.73
C LYS A 82 -19.30 -12.20 10.77
N LEU A 83 -19.69 -12.74 11.94
CA LEU A 83 -19.90 -14.18 12.15
C LEU A 83 -18.69 -15.04 11.72
N GLY A 84 -17.47 -14.59 12.02
CA GLY A 84 -16.22 -15.27 11.63
C GLY A 84 -15.84 -15.15 10.15
N ARG A 85 -16.70 -14.57 9.30
CA ARG A 85 -16.39 -14.31 7.89
C ARG A 85 -15.83 -12.92 7.70
N ARG A 86 -14.84 -12.80 6.82
CA ARG A 86 -14.28 -11.51 6.38
C ARG A 86 -15.29 -10.78 5.51
N VAL A 87 -15.50 -9.50 5.80
CA VAL A 87 -16.38 -8.59 5.05
C VAL A 87 -15.66 -7.27 4.83
N CYS A 88 -15.69 -6.73 3.62
CA CYS A 88 -15.19 -5.40 3.30
C CYS A 88 -16.37 -4.43 3.19
N LYS A 89 -16.35 -3.36 3.97
CA LYS A 89 -17.31 -2.26 3.87
C LYS A 89 -16.84 -1.27 2.81
N THR A 90 -17.67 -1.07 1.79
CA THR A 90 -17.36 -0.27 0.60
C THR A 90 -18.17 1.02 0.51
N GLU A 91 -19.03 1.29 1.50
CA GLU A 91 -19.99 2.41 1.53
C GLU A 91 -19.38 3.81 1.42
N HIS A 92 -18.07 3.94 1.65
CA HIS A 92 -17.34 5.21 1.62
C HIS A 92 -16.23 5.26 0.55
N ILE A 93 -16.23 4.33 -0.40
CA ILE A 93 -15.24 4.33 -1.49
C ILE A 93 -15.81 5.15 -2.65
N HIS A 94 -15.22 6.32 -2.91
CA HIS A 94 -15.65 7.22 -4.00
C HIS A 94 -14.44 7.93 -4.61
N GLY A 95 -14.52 8.27 -5.90
CA GLY A 95 -13.59 9.18 -6.58
C GLY A 95 -12.30 8.55 -7.11
N TRP A 96 -11.98 7.33 -6.69
CA TRP A 96 -10.79 6.56 -7.12
C TRP A 96 -10.85 6.05 -8.57
N ASP A 97 -12.04 6.09 -9.17
CA ASP A 97 -12.35 5.77 -10.56
C ASP A 97 -12.31 6.99 -11.50
N ILE A 98 -12.25 8.21 -10.96
CA ILE A 98 -12.32 9.45 -11.76
C ILE A 98 -11.00 9.75 -12.47
N LYS A 99 -9.87 9.58 -11.76
CA LYS A 99 -8.53 9.83 -12.30
C LYS A 99 -7.62 8.67 -11.92
N PRO A 100 -6.81 8.14 -12.84
CA PRO A 100 -5.92 7.05 -12.52
C PRO A 100 -4.86 7.49 -11.51
N ALA A 101 -4.63 6.67 -10.49
CA ALA A 101 -3.54 6.82 -9.56
C ALA A 101 -2.21 6.55 -10.28
N LYS A 102 -1.21 7.40 -10.02
CA LYS A 102 0.14 7.26 -10.55
C LYS A 102 1.01 6.52 -9.54
N PHE A 103 1.59 5.42 -9.97
CA PHE A 103 2.61 4.69 -9.24
C PHE A 103 3.95 4.89 -9.92
N GLN A 104 4.98 5.23 -9.15
CA GLN A 104 6.31 5.48 -9.68
C GLN A 104 7.35 4.87 -8.76
N LEU A 105 8.38 4.29 -9.38
CA LEU A 105 9.56 3.77 -8.72
C LEU A 105 10.80 4.22 -9.50
N THR A 106 11.85 4.57 -8.76
CA THR A 106 13.19 4.81 -9.30
C THR A 106 14.21 4.08 -8.44
N THR A 107 15.25 3.56 -9.06
CA THR A 107 16.35 2.88 -8.37
C THR A 107 17.63 3.71 -8.49
N SER A 108 18.60 3.46 -7.61
CA SER A 108 19.88 4.19 -7.58
C SER A 108 20.77 3.93 -8.80
N ASP A 109 20.59 2.79 -9.49
CA ASP A 109 21.22 2.45 -10.76
C ASP A 109 20.49 3.04 -11.98
N GLY A 110 19.47 3.87 -11.77
CA GLY A 110 18.79 4.65 -12.81
C GLY A 110 17.60 3.98 -13.48
N GLN A 111 17.17 2.79 -13.03
CA GLN A 111 15.94 2.19 -13.53
C GLN A 111 14.72 3.00 -13.07
N ARG A 112 13.70 3.03 -13.91
CA ARG A 112 12.46 3.76 -13.64
C ARG A 112 11.26 2.99 -14.14
N ALA A 113 10.24 2.88 -13.29
CA ALA A 113 8.93 2.36 -13.65
C ALA A 113 7.86 3.39 -13.30
N VAL A 114 6.88 3.56 -14.19
CA VAL A 114 5.71 4.40 -13.96
C VAL A 114 4.48 3.66 -14.48
N SER A 115 3.41 3.62 -13.68
CA SER A 115 2.11 3.09 -14.08
C SER A 115 1.01 4.06 -13.70
N HIS A 116 -0.05 4.09 -14.50
CA HIS A 116 -1.28 4.81 -14.22
C HIS A 116 -2.42 3.82 -14.25
N THR A 117 -3.16 3.71 -13.15
CA THR A 117 -4.25 2.73 -13.04
C THR A 117 -5.36 3.25 -12.15
N HIS A 118 -6.59 2.91 -12.48
CA HIS A 118 -7.75 3.24 -11.65
C HIS A 118 -7.80 2.31 -10.44
N LEU A 119 -8.25 2.87 -9.32
CA LEU A 119 -8.44 2.12 -8.07
C LEU A 119 -9.94 1.80 -7.94
N ASP A 120 -10.43 0.96 -8.86
CA ASP A 120 -11.87 0.70 -9.08
C ASP A 120 -12.41 -0.55 -8.35
N SER A 121 -11.52 -1.38 -7.81
CA SER A 121 -11.86 -2.67 -7.22
C SER A 121 -11.78 -2.61 -5.70
N PRO A 122 -12.92 -2.62 -4.97
CA PRO A 122 -12.93 -2.59 -3.51
C PRO A 122 -12.21 -3.78 -2.87
N GLY A 123 -11.71 -3.58 -1.64
CA GLY A 123 -10.99 -4.61 -0.91
C GLY A 123 -9.49 -4.57 -1.17
N HIS A 124 -8.88 -5.74 -1.38
CA HIS A 124 -7.42 -5.87 -1.47
C HIS A 124 -6.94 -5.59 -2.88
N TRP A 125 -6.23 -4.48 -3.06
CA TRP A 125 -5.69 -4.04 -4.33
C TRP A 125 -4.17 -4.19 -4.35
N ILE A 126 -3.64 -4.75 -5.44
CA ILE A 126 -2.20 -4.99 -5.64
C ILE A 126 -1.81 -4.56 -7.05
N LEU A 127 -0.85 -3.64 -7.17
CA LEU A 127 -0.14 -3.40 -8.43
C LEU A 127 1.16 -4.19 -8.46
N TYR A 128 1.47 -4.78 -9.60
CA TYR A 128 2.72 -5.48 -9.87
C TYR A 128 3.60 -4.65 -10.80
N HIS A 129 4.89 -4.57 -10.46
CA HIS A 129 5.96 -4.07 -11.32
C HIS A 129 7.12 -5.08 -11.36
#